data_AF-A0A536B7F7-F1
#
_entry.id   AF-A0A536B7F7-F1
#
_cell.length_a   1.000
_cell.length_b   1.000
_cell.length_c   1.000
_cell.angle_alpha   90.00
_cell.angle_beta   90.00
_cell.angle_gamma   90.00
#
_symmetry.space_group_name_H-M   'P 1'
#
loop_
_entity.id
_entity.type
_entity.pdbx_description
1 polymer ?
#
loop_
_entity_poly.entity_id
_entity_poly.type
_entity_poly.pdbx_seq_one_letter_code
_entity_poly.pdbx_strand_id
1 'polypeptide(L)'
;MDWIGAILERIRTMECPACGARLASCAVRGITAEPHAVVVKLACTVCGESSVAVVEREGETKPAFTKDDVLDAHDFLQTWHGPVAEVIKTA
;
A
#
# COMPACT_ATOMS: atom_id res chain seq x y z
N MET A 1 -5.38 -11.64 3.02
CA MET A 1 -5.11 -11.24 1.62
C MET A 1 -3.59 -11.23 1.43
N ASP A 2 -3.03 -12.03 0.52
CA ASP A 2 -1.58 -12.10 0.30
C ASP A 2 -1.10 -10.96 -0.61
N TRP A 3 -0.82 -9.82 0.01
CA TRP A 3 -0.41 -8.59 -0.68
C TRP A 3 0.98 -8.69 -1.31
N ILE A 4 1.86 -9.56 -0.80
CA ILE A 4 3.20 -9.80 -1.37
C ILE A 4 3.04 -10.49 -2.74
N GLY A 5 2.15 -11.49 -2.83
CA GLY A 5 1.84 -12.15 -4.10
C GLY A 5 1.37 -11.19 -5.18
N ALA A 6 0.51 -10.23 -4.84
CA ALA A 6 0.02 -9.22 -5.79
C ALA A 6 1.13 -8.29 -6.31
N ILE A 7 2.09 -7.90 -5.45
CA ILE A 7 3.26 -7.11 -5.85
C ILE A 7 4.12 -7.89 -6.82
N LEU A 8 4.43 -9.16 -6.50
CA LEU A 8 5.26 -10.01 -7.34
C LEU A 8 4.62 -10.25 -8.71
N GLU A 9 3.31 -10.43 -8.77
CA GLU A 9 2.59 -10.60 -10.03
C GLU A 9 2.65 -9.34 -10.90
N ARG A 10 2.55 -8.16 -10.29
CA ARG A 10 2.70 -6.90 -11.01
C ARG A 10 4.13 -6.70 -11.53
N ILE A 11 5.14 -7.05 -10.73
CA ILE A 11 6.56 -7.01 -11.14
C ILE A 11 6.81 -7.89 -12.37
N ARG A 12 6.18 -9.07 -12.46
CA ARG A 12 6.33 -9.99 -13.60
C ARG A 12 5.87 -9.39 -14.95
N THR A 13 5.00 -8.39 -14.91
CA THR A 13 4.52 -7.70 -16.12
C THR A 13 5.44 -6.56 -16.58
N MET A 14 6.41 -6.17 -15.76
CA MET A 14 7.35 -5.08 -16.06
C MET A 14 8.51 -5.55 -16.94
N GLU A 15 9.23 -4.60 -17.52
CA GLU A 15 10.41 -4.82 -18.36
C GLU A 15 11.68 -4.40 -17.62
N CYS A 16 12.78 -5.10 -17.90
CA CYS A 16 14.08 -4.77 -17.37
C CYS A 16 14.53 -3.43 -17.96
N PRO A 17 14.90 -2.43 -17.13
CA PRO A 17 15.29 -1.11 -17.63
C PRO A 17 16.61 -1.14 -18.44
N ALA A 18 17.42 -2.18 -18.28
CA ALA A 18 18.71 -2.29 -18.98
C ALA A 18 18.61 -3.01 -20.33
N CYS A 19 17.83 -4.09 -20.43
CA CYS A 19 17.79 -4.92 -21.64
C CYS A 19 16.40 -5.05 -22.28
N GLY A 20 15.36 -4.47 -21.68
CA GLY A 20 13.98 -4.54 -22.17
C GLY A 20 13.31 -5.91 -22.01
N ALA A 21 14.00 -6.93 -21.51
CA ALA A 21 13.41 -8.24 -21.29
C ALA A 21 12.31 -8.18 -20.20
N ARG A 22 11.20 -8.89 -20.40
CA ARG A 22 10.16 -9.03 -19.38
C ARG A 22 10.71 -9.66 -18.10
N LEU A 23 10.34 -9.09 -16.96
CA LEU A 23 10.72 -9.57 -15.62
C LEU A 23 9.86 -10.75 -15.13
N ALA A 24 9.12 -11.41 -16.02
CA ALA A 24 8.30 -12.58 -15.68
C ALA A 24 9.09 -13.70 -14.98
N SER A 25 10.39 -13.82 -15.30
CA SER A 25 11.33 -14.78 -14.73
C SER A 25 12.44 -14.13 -13.91
N CYS A 26 12.25 -12.91 -13.39
CA CYS A 26 13.28 -12.24 -12.59
C CYS A 26 13.53 -12.97 -11.26
N ALA A 27 14.78 -12.94 -10.78
CA ALA A 27 15.14 -13.51 -9.49
C ALA A 27 14.94 -12.47 -8.38
N VAL A 28 14.05 -12.75 -7.42
CA VAL A 28 13.91 -11.93 -6.21
C VAL A 28 15.10 -12.21 -5.30
N ARG A 29 15.88 -11.16 -5.01
CA ARG A 29 17.07 -11.24 -4.15
C ARG A 29 16.78 -10.85 -2.71
N GLY A 30 15.75 -10.07 -2.47
CA GLY A 30 15.32 -9.67 -1.13
C GLY A 30 14.08 -8.82 -1.14
N ILE A 31 13.34 -8.88 -0.04
CA ILE A 31 12.16 -8.06 0.22
C ILE A 31 12.37 -7.41 1.59
N THR A 32 12.28 -6.08 1.63
CA THR A 32 12.37 -5.30 2.86
C THR A 32 11.09 -4.49 3.02
N ALA A 33 10.42 -4.67 4.16
CA ALA A 33 9.24 -3.88 4.50
C ALA A 33 9.67 -2.66 5.31
N GLU A 34 9.37 -1.48 4.78
CA GLU A 34 9.52 -0.18 5.44
C GLU A 34 8.14 0.29 5.95
N PRO A 35 8.08 1.30 6.83
CA PRO A 35 6.81 1.79 7.38
C PRO A 35 5.78 2.20 6.31
N HIS A 36 6.25 2.83 5.23
CA HIS A 36 5.41 3.39 4.16
C HIS A 36 5.63 2.74 2.79
N ALA A 37 6.53 1.77 2.69
CA ALA A 37 6.86 1.16 1.41
C ALA A 37 7.38 -0.27 1.57
N VAL A 38 7.43 -0.98 0.45
CA VAL A 38 8.05 -2.30 0.36
C VAL A 38 9.09 -2.23 -0.74
N VAL A 39 10.33 -2.52 -0.39
CA VAL A 39 11.47 -2.49 -1.29
C VAL A 39 11.77 -3.92 -1.73
N VAL A 40 11.69 -4.17 -3.04
CA VAL A 40 11.96 -5.48 -3.64
C VAL A 40 13.21 -5.38 -4.51
N LYS A 41 14.24 -6.16 -4.16
CA LYS A 41 15.47 -6.28 -4.95
C LYS A 41 15.31 -7.41 -5.94
N LEU A 42 15.55 -7.12 -7.20
CA LEU A 42 15.35 -8.01 -8.34
C LEU A 42 16.66 -8.14 -9.12
N ALA A 43 16.87 -9.30 -9.73
CA ALA A 43 17.91 -9.48 -10.73
C ALA A 43 17.27 -9.98 -12.03
N CYS A 44 17.59 -9.33 -13.14
CA CYS A 44 17.19 -9.80 -14.46
C CYS A 44 17.89 -11.12 -14.75
N THR A 45 17.14 -12.14 -15.15
CA THR A 45 17.71 -13.45 -15.51
C THR A 45 18.29 -13.49 -16.92
N VAL A 46 18.07 -12.44 -17.72
CA VAL A 46 18.62 -12.31 -19.09
C VAL A 46 19.97 -11.60 -19.09
N CYS A 47 20.05 -10.39 -18.55
CA CYS A 47 21.30 -9.60 -18.55
C CYS A 47 22.06 -9.62 -17.22
N GLY A 48 21.47 -10.14 -16.14
CA GLY A 48 22.08 -10.15 -14.81
C GLY A 48 21.99 -8.83 -14.04
N GLU A 49 21.48 -7.76 -14.66
CA GLU A 49 21.35 -6.44 -14.03
C GLU A 49 20.48 -6.49 -12.78
N SER A 50 20.89 -5.78 -11.73
CA SER A 50 20.16 -5.69 -10.47
C SER A 50 19.31 -4.43 -10.44
N SER A 51 18.01 -4.57 -10.19
CA SER A 51 17.05 -3.47 -10.12
C SER A 51 16.30 -3.46 -8.80
N VAL A 52 15.81 -2.30 -8.40
CA VAL A 52 15.00 -2.13 -7.18
C VAL A 52 13.63 -1.64 -7.57
N ALA A 53 12.59 -2.35 -7.13
CA ALA A 53 11.20 -1.91 -7.21
C ALA A 53 10.76 -1.43 -5.83
N VAL A 54 10.27 -0.20 -5.75
CA VAL A 54 9.68 0.36 -4.53
C VAL A 54 8.18 0.40 -4.72
N VAL A 55 7.46 -0.27 -3.83
CA VAL A 55 6.00 -0.23 -3.78
C VAL A 55 5.62 0.62 -2.58
N GLU A 56 5.15 1.83 -2.84
CA GLU A 56 4.59 2.66 -1.79
C GLU A 56 3.28 2.03 -1.31
N ARG A 57 3.13 1.91 0.01
CA ARG A 57 1.82 1.65 0.59
C ARG A 57 1.07 2.95 0.45
N GLU A 58 0.07 3.00 -0.44
CA GLU A 58 -0.96 4.01 -0.33
C GLU A 58 -1.52 3.87 1.08
N GLY A 59 -1.08 4.75 1.97
CA GLY A 59 -1.79 4.99 3.22
C GLY A 59 -3.20 5.33 2.80
N GLU A 60 -4.19 4.70 3.45
CA GLU A 60 -5.58 5.07 3.31
C GLU A 60 -5.63 6.59 3.47
N THR A 61 -5.80 7.31 2.37
CA THR A 61 -5.79 8.77 2.35
C THR A 61 -7.16 9.15 2.85
N LYS A 62 -7.38 8.96 4.16
CA LYS A 62 -8.55 9.50 4.82
C LYS A 62 -8.44 11.01 4.63
N PRO A 63 -9.46 11.65 4.04
CA PRO A 63 -9.46 13.10 3.92
C PRO A 63 -9.21 13.68 5.31
N ALA A 64 -8.41 14.73 5.39
CA ALA A 64 -8.22 15.44 6.64
C ALA A 64 -9.59 15.90 7.15
N PHE A 65 -9.84 15.73 8.45
CA PHE A 65 -11.06 16.25 9.06
C PHE A 65 -11.16 17.76 8.79
N THR A 66 -12.31 18.17 8.30
CA THR A 66 -12.66 19.56 8.07
C THR A 66 -13.35 20.14 9.31
N LYS A 67 -13.54 21.46 9.32
CA LYS A 67 -14.31 22.12 10.38
C LYS A 67 -15.77 21.65 10.37
N ASP A 68 -16.33 21.37 9.20
CA ASP A 68 -17.72 20.95 9.06
C ASP A 68 -17.91 19.53 9.64
N ASP A 69 -16.94 18.63 9.44
CA ASP A 69 -16.97 17.30 10.07
C ASP A 69 -17.05 17.37 11.60
N VAL A 70 -16.42 18.39 12.22
CA VAL A 70 -16.47 18.61 13.68
C VAL A 70 -17.83 19.16 14.11
N LEU A 71 -18.43 20.05 13.32
CA LEU A 71 -19.75 20.61 13.60
C LEU A 71 -20.85 19.55 13.45
N ASP A 72 -20.78 18.75 12.39
CA ASP A 72 -21.70 17.64 12.15
C ASP A 72 -21.64 16.60 13.27
N ALA A 73 -20.43 16.26 13.73
CA ALA A 73 -20.25 15.37 14.89
C ALA A 73 -20.83 15.97 16.17
N HIS A 74 -20.65 17.27 16.40
CA HIS A 74 -21.23 17.97 17.54
C HIS A 74 -22.76 17.94 17.51
N ASP A 75 -23.37 18.25 16.37
CA ASP A 75 -24.83 18.30 16.21
C ASP A 75 -25.46 16.89 16.34
N PHE A 76 -24.78 15.88 15.82
CA PHE A 76 -25.13 14.48 16.05
C PHE A 76 -25.11 14.12 17.54
N LEU A 77 -24.04 14.48 18.26
CA LEU A 77 -23.91 14.18 19.69
C LEU A 77 -24.95 14.90 20.55
N GLN A 78 -25.40 16.09 20.14
CA GLN A 78 -26.49 16.80 20.84
C GLN A 78 -27.84 16.09 20.74
N THR A 79 -28.08 15.37 19.64
CA THR A 79 -29.36 14.68 19.39
C THR A 79 -29.34 13.20 19.77
N TRP A 80 -28.16 12.67 20.12
CA TRP A 80 -27.98 11.28 20.48
C TRP A 80 -28.40 10.99 21.93
N HIS A 81 -29.25 9.98 22.12
CA HIS A 81 -29.76 9.55 23.43
C HIS A 81 -29.46 8.08 23.76
N GLY A 82 -28.69 7.39 22.91
CA GLY A 82 -28.32 6.00 23.10
C GLY A 82 -27.03 5.79 23.92
N PRO A 83 -26.63 4.54 24.18
CA PRO A 83 -25.38 4.23 24.85
C PRO A 83 -24.14 4.70 24.07
N VAL A 84 -23.16 5.27 24.76
CA VAL A 84 -21.89 5.76 24.15
C VAL A 84 -21.13 4.66 23.40
N ALA A 85 -21.21 3.41 23.87
CA ALA A 85 -20.56 2.26 23.22
C ALA A 85 -21.07 1.98 21.79
N GLU A 86 -22.26 2.46 21.43
CA GLU A 86 -22.79 2.32 20.08
C GLU A 86 -22.21 3.37 19.11
N VAL A 87 -21.79 4.53 19.63
CA VAL A 87 -21.14 5.61 18.87
C VAL A 87 -19.66 5.32 18.68
N ILE A 88 -19.00 4.79 19.71
CA ILE A 88 -17.58 4.42 19.68
C ILE A 88 -17.46 2.95 19.30
N LYS A 89 -17.82 2.59 18.07
CA LYS A 89 -17.41 1.28 17.54
C LYS A 89 -15.97 1.40 17.07
N THR A 90 -15.06 0.80 17.83
CA THR A 90 -13.68 0.51 17.39
C THR A 90 -13.76 -0.38 16.15
N ALA A 91 -13.38 0.20 15.01
CA ALA A 91 -13.07 -0.54 13.77
C ALA A 91 -11.74 -1.29 13.92
#